data_AF-A0AAU9TLJ7-F1
#
_entry.id   AF-A0AAU9TLJ7-F1
#
_cell.length_a   1.000
_cell.length_b   1.000
_cell.length_c   1.000
_cell.angle_alpha   90.00
_cell.angle_beta   90.00
_cell.angle_gamma   90.00
#
_symmetry.space_group_name_H-M   'P 1'
#
loop_
_entity.id
_entity.type
_entity.pdbx_description
1 polymer ?
#
loop_
_entity_poly.entity_id
_entity_poly.type
_entity_poly.pdbx_seq_one_letter_code
_entity_poly.pdbx_strand_id
1 'polypeptide(L)'
;MANNGHDFNIFTDGSKIEGKVGAALSVWRGAAETKTLKLVLPSYCTVYQAELLAICRAARMAAENLVGSVGIYSDSLSALQTLQNPKALHPLAVEARGFLRDALLQNKRVSLFWIKASRGTGGERACRLSGQGSCA
;
A
#
# COMPACT_ATOMS: atom_id res chain seq x y z
N MET A 1 1.44 2.32 -20.27
CA MET A 1 2.33 2.56 -19.11
C MET A 1 1.97 3.90 -18.54
N ALA A 2 1.10 3.91 -17.54
CA ALA A 2 0.85 5.12 -16.77
C ALA A 2 2.14 5.39 -16.00
N ASN A 3 2.95 6.28 -16.55
CA ASN A 3 4.05 6.91 -15.84
C ASN A 3 3.37 7.78 -14.77
N ASN A 4 2.86 7.14 -13.71
CA ASN A 4 2.34 7.86 -12.56
C ASN A 4 3.54 8.61 -12.04
N GLY A 5 3.52 9.94 -12.18
CA GLY A 5 4.66 10.85 -12.05
C GLY A 5 5.23 10.97 -10.64
N HIS A 6 5.40 9.83 -9.97
CA HIS A 6 6.01 9.64 -8.68
C HIS A 6 7.38 8.96 -8.88
N ASP A 7 8.37 9.42 -8.12
CA ASP A 7 9.71 8.83 -8.10
C ASP A 7 9.67 7.38 -7.60
N PHE A 8 8.72 7.08 -6.71
CA PHE A 8 8.48 5.75 -6.16
C PHE A 8 7.01 5.36 -6.17
N ASN A 9 6.75 4.07 -6.37
CA ASN A 9 5.43 3.47 -6.23
C ASN A 9 5.49 2.36 -5.18
N ILE A 10 4.58 2.38 -4.22
CA ILE A 10 4.44 1.33 -3.19
C ILE A 10 3.10 0.65 -3.37
N PHE A 11 3.12 -0.65 -3.64
CA PHE A 11 1.92 -1.47 -3.67
C PHE A 11 1.76 -2.17 -2.33
N THR A 12 0.54 -2.19 -1.79
CA THR A 12 0.22 -2.83 -0.51
C THR A 12 -0.80 -3.93 -0.73
N ASP A 13 -0.71 -5.00 0.07
CA ASP A 13 -1.64 -6.12 0.03
C ASP A 13 -1.81 -6.70 1.45
N GLY A 14 -3.04 -6.98 1.82
CA GLY A 14 -3.42 -7.68 3.04
C GLY A 14 -4.14 -8.98 2.67
N SER A 15 -3.67 -10.10 3.20
CA SER A 15 -4.20 -11.41 2.86
C SER A 15 -4.56 -12.21 4.10
N LYS A 16 -5.54 -13.11 3.94
CA LYS A 16 -5.86 -14.15 4.90
C LYS A 16 -6.11 -15.47 4.17
N ILE A 17 -5.28 -16.47 4.41
CA ILE A 17 -5.35 -17.79 3.76
C ILE A 17 -5.21 -18.85 4.85
N GLU A 18 -6.17 -19.77 4.94
CA GLU A 18 -6.13 -20.91 5.88
C GLU A 18 -5.80 -20.51 7.32
N GLY A 19 -6.40 -19.42 7.80
CA GLY A 19 -6.18 -18.91 9.17
C GLY A 19 -4.86 -18.16 9.37
N LYS A 20 -3.98 -18.06 8.38
CA LYS A 20 -2.78 -17.20 8.41
C LYS A 20 -3.13 -15.83 7.85
N VAL A 21 -2.73 -14.78 8.57
CA VAL A 21 -2.98 -13.39 8.18
C VAL A 21 -1.64 -12.74 7.87
N GLY A 22 -1.56 -12.01 6.75
CA GLY A 22 -0.33 -11.38 6.32
C GLY A 22 -0.57 -10.01 5.72
N ALA A 23 0.40 -9.10 5.90
CA ALA A 23 0.47 -7.82 5.23
C ALA A 23 1.77 -7.77 4.41
N ALA A 24 1.71 -7.19 3.23
CA ALA A 24 2.86 -7.05 2.36
C ALA A 24 2.89 -5.67 1.70
N LEU A 25 4.09 -5.21 1.39
CA LEU A 25 4.28 -4.09 0.49
C LEU A 25 5.50 -4.31 -0.40
N SER A 26 5.45 -3.69 -1.58
CA SER A 26 6.51 -3.73 -2.58
C SER A 26 6.79 -2.33 -3.10
N VAL A 27 8.06 -1.91 -3.08
CA VAL A 27 8.53 -0.57 -3.45
C VAL A 27 9.23 -0.62 -4.80
N TRP A 28 8.79 0.23 -5.71
CA TRP A 28 9.25 0.29 -7.09
C TRP A 28 9.80 1.66 -7.42
N ARG A 29 10.87 1.68 -8.22
CA ARG A 29 11.38 2.88 -8.88
C ARG A 29 11.35 2.63 -10.39
N GLY A 30 10.49 3.34 -11.10
CA GLY A 30 10.18 3.00 -12.50
C GLY A 30 9.66 1.56 -12.62
N ALA A 31 10.29 0.76 -13.47
CA ALA A 31 9.92 -0.64 -13.70
C ALA A 31 10.66 -1.66 -12.81
N ALA A 32 11.50 -1.20 -11.88
CA ALA A 32 12.30 -2.08 -11.03
C ALA A 32 11.73 -2.15 -9.60
N GLU A 33 11.49 -3.38 -9.12
CA GLU A 33 11.21 -3.64 -7.71
C GLU A 33 12.51 -3.50 -6.90
N THR A 34 12.51 -2.56 -5.96
CA THR A 34 13.70 -2.20 -5.18
C THR A 34 13.68 -2.80 -3.78
N LYS A 35 12.50 -3.05 -3.22
CA LYS A 35 12.34 -3.61 -1.88
C LYS A 35 10.97 -4.25 -1.71
N THR A 36 10.93 -5.34 -0.94
CA THR A 36 9.70 -6.00 -0.53
C THR A 36 9.71 -6.19 0.98
N LEU A 37 8.57 -6.03 1.63
CA LEU A 37 8.37 -6.33 3.04
C LEU A 37 7.14 -7.23 3.19
N LYS A 38 7.26 -8.29 3.99
CA LYS A 38 6.17 -9.19 4.35
C LYS A 38 6.10 -9.27 5.87
N LEU A 39 4.89 -9.21 6.40
CA LEU A 39 4.58 -9.20 7.82
C LEU A 39 3.55 -10.27 8.10
N VAL A 40 3.79 -11.07 9.13
CA VAL A 40 2.83 -12.07 9.62
C VAL A 40 2.08 -11.46 10.79
N LEU A 41 0.75 -11.56 10.76
CA LEU A 41 -0.12 -11.14 11.84
C LEU A 41 -0.70 -12.37 12.56
N PRO A 42 -1.13 -12.23 13.82
CA PRO A 42 -1.88 -13.27 14.50
C PRO A 42 -3.11 -13.73 13.70
N SER A 43 -3.46 -15.01 13.80
CA SER A 43 -4.53 -15.65 13.02
C SER A 43 -5.93 -15.05 13.24
N TYR A 44 -6.14 -14.43 14.40
CA TYR A 44 -7.39 -13.74 14.74
C TYR A 44 -7.55 -12.38 14.03
N CYS A 45 -6.50 -11.84 13.41
CA CYS A 45 -6.60 -10.59 12.67
C CYS A 45 -7.48 -10.73 11.41
N THR A 46 -8.03 -9.61 10.97
CA THR A 46 -8.81 -9.53 9.73
C THR A 46 -7.95 -9.09 8.55
N VAL A 47 -8.42 -9.36 7.32
CA VAL A 47 -7.82 -8.80 6.10
C VAL A 47 -7.76 -7.28 6.17
N TYR A 48 -8.82 -6.63 6.64
CA TYR A 48 -8.86 -5.18 6.84
C TYR A 48 -7.73 -4.66 7.75
N GLN A 49 -7.43 -5.34 8.86
CA GLN A 49 -6.32 -4.97 9.74
C GLN A 49 -4.96 -5.16 9.05
N ALA A 50 -4.81 -6.21 8.25
CA ALA A 50 -3.60 -6.45 7.48
C ALA A 50 -3.38 -5.39 6.40
N GLU A 51 -4.43 -5.02 5.65
CA GLU A 51 -4.43 -3.93 4.68
C GLU A 51 -4.03 -2.60 5.31
N LEU A 52 -4.66 -2.27 6.43
CA LEU A 52 -4.39 -1.04 7.15
C LEU A 52 -2.95 -1.00 7.69
N LEU A 53 -2.42 -2.15 8.12
CA LEU A 53 -1.03 -2.28 8.53
C LEU A 53 -0.08 -2.10 7.34
N ALA A 54 -0.39 -2.69 6.18
CA ALA A 54 0.41 -2.55 4.97
C ALA A 54 0.51 -1.08 4.53
N ILE A 55 -0.61 -0.36 4.52
CA ILE A 55 -0.66 1.09 4.23
C ILE A 55 0.12 1.89 5.27
N CYS A 56 -0.04 1.58 6.57
CA CYS A 56 0.72 2.26 7.64
C CYS A 56 2.24 2.12 7.42
N ARG A 57 2.71 0.92 7.08
CA ARG A 57 4.12 0.65 6.80
C ARG A 57 4.59 1.32 5.51
N ALA A 58 3.75 1.40 4.49
CA ALA A 58 4.04 2.16 3.27
C ALA A 58 4.19 3.66 3.55
N ALA A 59 3.29 4.25 4.35
CA ALA A 59 3.37 5.65 4.76
C ALA A 59 4.65 5.93 5.56
N ARG A 60 5.01 5.04 6.49
CA ARG A 60 6.28 5.12 7.22
C ARG A 60 7.49 5.09 6.28
N MET A 61 7.49 4.18 5.30
CA MET A 61 8.59 4.12 4.32
C MET A 61 8.69 5.41 3.50
N ALA A 62 7.56 5.97 3.08
CA ALA A 62 7.55 7.26 2.39
C ALA A 62 8.12 8.39 3.27
N ALA A 63 7.76 8.42 4.55
CA ALA A 63 8.22 9.44 5.49
C ALA A 63 9.69 9.31 5.86
N GLU A 64 10.19 8.10 6.15
CA GLU A 64 11.52 7.89 6.72
C GLU A 64 12.59 7.52 5.68
N ASN A 65 12.24 6.81 4.61
CA ASN A 65 13.23 6.12 3.77
C ASN A 65 13.29 6.62 2.32
N LEU A 66 12.22 7.23 1.81
CA LEU A 66 12.13 7.68 0.42
C LEU A 66 12.22 9.20 0.34
N VAL A 67 12.80 9.69 -0.76
CA VAL A 67 12.93 11.13 -1.06
C VAL A 67 12.21 11.43 -2.36
N GLY A 68 11.46 12.52 -2.39
CA GLY A 68 10.67 12.93 -3.54
C GLY A 68 9.20 12.52 -3.42
N SER A 69 8.65 12.09 -4.53
CA SER A 69 7.23 11.82 -4.70
C SER A 69 6.93 10.31 -4.63
N VAL A 70 5.91 9.93 -3.87
CA VAL A 70 5.56 8.53 -3.59
C VAL A 70 4.08 8.31 -3.83
N GLY A 71 3.73 7.35 -4.69
CA GLY A 71 2.38 6.83 -4.83
C GLY A 71 2.20 5.56 -4.01
N ILE A 72 1.20 5.50 -3.14
CA ILE A 72 0.83 4.30 -2.38
C ILE A 72 -0.48 3.76 -2.96
N TYR A 73 -0.47 2.50 -3.38
CA TYR A 73 -1.57 1.84 -4.08
C TYR A 73 -2.07 0.66 -3.23
N SER A 74 -3.36 0.69 -2.89
CA SER A 74 -4.05 -0.39 -2.18
C SER A 74 -5.35 -0.73 -2.90
N ASP A 75 -5.73 -1.99 -2.89
CA ASP A 75 -7.05 -2.42 -3.37
C ASP A 75 -8.14 -2.40 -2.29
N SER A 76 -7.75 -2.14 -1.05
CA SER A 76 -8.64 -2.00 0.10
C SER A 76 -9.23 -0.58 0.21
N LEU A 77 -10.35 -0.36 -0.48
CA LEU A 77 -11.09 0.90 -0.40
C LEU A 77 -11.47 1.26 1.05
N SER A 78 -11.83 0.26 1.86
CA SER A 78 -12.20 0.46 3.26
C SER A 78 -11.02 0.95 4.12
N ALA A 79 -9.81 0.43 3.90
CA ALA A 79 -8.62 0.90 4.59
C ALA A 79 -8.28 2.34 4.17
N LEU A 80 -8.35 2.67 2.88
CA LEU A 80 -8.13 4.02 2.37
C LEU A 80 -9.16 5.03 2.92
N GLN A 81 -10.44 4.68 2.94
CA GLN A 81 -11.50 5.50 3.54
C GLN A 81 -11.28 5.73 5.04
N THR A 82 -10.75 4.72 5.74
CA THR A 82 -10.39 4.86 7.17
C THR A 82 -9.29 5.90 7.37
N LEU A 83 -8.27 5.92 6.49
CA LEU A 83 -7.23 6.96 6.53
C LEU A 83 -7.80 8.34 6.23
N GLN A 84 -8.67 8.45 5.22
CA GLN A 84 -9.28 9.72 4.83
C GLN A 84 -10.20 10.30 5.91
N ASN A 85 -10.83 9.45 6.73
CA ASN A 85 -11.70 9.90 7.81
C ASN A 85 -10.88 10.33 9.05
N PRO A 86 -10.81 11.64 9.38
CA PRO A 86 -10.04 12.12 10.53
C PRO A 86 -10.61 11.64 11.87
N LYS A 87 -11.90 11.27 11.91
CA LYS A 87 -12.58 10.77 13.12
C LYS A 87 -12.33 9.28 13.35
N ALA A 88 -11.75 8.55 12.40
CA ALA A 88 -11.46 7.14 12.58
C ALA A 88 -10.30 6.95 13.58
N LEU A 89 -10.58 6.38 14.74
CA LEU A 89 -9.61 6.23 15.84
C LEU A 89 -8.81 4.93 15.80
N HIS A 90 -8.89 4.16 14.71
CA HIS A 90 -8.10 2.93 14.59
C HIS A 90 -6.60 3.27 14.73
N PRO A 91 -5.84 2.63 15.64
CA PRO A 91 -4.46 3.01 15.93
C PRO A 91 -3.57 3.09 14.69
N LEU A 92 -3.64 2.08 13.82
CA LEU A 92 -2.89 2.07 12.54
C LEU A 92 -3.27 3.22 11.59
N ALA A 93 -4.52 3.69 11.60
CA ALA A 93 -4.94 4.82 10.77
C ALA A 93 -4.41 6.15 11.34
N VAL A 94 -4.43 6.30 12.67
CA VAL A 94 -3.83 7.45 13.36
C VAL A 94 -2.32 7.51 13.09
N GLU A 95 -1.63 6.39 13.23
CA GLU A 95 -0.19 6.27 12.97
C GLU A 95 0.14 6.57 11.49
N ALA A 96 -0.59 5.96 10.55
CA ALA A 96 -0.40 6.22 9.12
C ALA A 96 -0.59 7.69 8.77
N ARG A 97 -1.62 8.36 9.30
CA ARG A 97 -1.82 9.81 9.12
C ARG A 97 -0.67 10.63 9.71
N GLY A 98 -0.10 10.20 10.83
CA GLY A 98 1.11 10.78 11.40
C GLY A 98 2.26 10.78 10.40
N PHE A 99 2.59 9.61 9.84
CA PHE A 99 3.65 9.50 8.83
C PHE A 99 3.37 10.30 7.56
N LEU A 100 2.12 10.36 7.09
CA LEU A 100 1.74 11.19 5.94
C LEU A 100 1.95 12.68 6.25
N ARG A 101 1.62 13.13 7.46
CA ARG A 101 1.89 14.49 7.92
C ARG A 101 3.39 14.77 8.00
N ASP A 102 4.18 13.84 8.54
CA ASP A 102 5.63 14.00 8.65
C ASP A 102 6.29 14.08 7.26
N ALA A 103 5.83 13.27 6.31
CA ALA A 103 6.27 13.35 4.93
C ALA A 103 5.96 14.72 4.31
N LEU A 104 4.75 15.25 4.55
CA LEU A 104 4.36 16.59 4.09
C LEU A 104 5.25 17.69 4.70
N LEU A 105 5.54 17.61 6.00
CA LEU A 105 6.43 18.56 6.69
C LEU A 105 7.87 18.51 6.16
N GLN A 106 8.30 17.36 5.63
CA GLN A 106 9.58 17.17 4.96
C GLN A 106 9.54 17.56 3.46
N ASN A 107 8.49 18.23 2.98
CA ASN A 107 8.26 18.58 1.57
C ASN A 107 8.23 17.37 0.62
N LYS A 108 7.86 16.19 1.13
CA LYS A 108 7.64 14.98 0.30
C LYS A 108 6.18 14.95 -0.15
N ARG A 109 5.96 14.51 -1.40
CA ARG A 109 4.60 14.38 -1.95
C ARG A 109 4.17 12.93 -1.87
N VAL A 110 3.24 12.62 -0.97
CA VAL A 110 2.66 11.28 -0.86
C VAL A 110 1.21 11.31 -1.34
N SER A 111 0.87 10.40 -2.24
CA SER A 111 -0.49 10.27 -2.80
C SER A 111 -1.01 8.85 -2.60
N LEU A 112 -2.27 8.74 -2.17
CA LEU A 112 -2.94 7.46 -1.95
C LEU A 112 -3.86 7.17 -3.13
N PHE A 113 -3.79 5.94 -3.66
CA PHE A 113 -4.61 5.51 -4.79
C PHE A 113 -5.32 4.20 -4.45
N TRP A 114 -6.60 4.16 -4.79
CA TRP A 114 -7.34 2.92 -4.83
C TRP A 114 -7.15 2.26 -6.19
N ILE A 115 -6.80 0.97 -6.19
CA ILE A 115 -6.71 0.14 -7.38
C ILE A 115 -7.69 -1.03 -7.29
N LYS A 116 -8.19 -1.53 -8.42
CA LYS A 116 -9.10 -2.66 -8.40
C LYS A 116 -8.31 -3.97 -8.26
N ALA A 117 -8.65 -4.79 -7.27
CA ALA A 117 -8.16 -6.16 -7.16
C ALA A 117 -8.62 -6.99 -8.38
N SER A 118 -7.70 -7.61 -9.12
CA SER A 118 -8.03 -8.64 -10.11
C SER A 118 -7.98 -10.02 -9.45
N ARG A 119 -9.11 -10.73 -9.39
CA ARG A 119 -9.25 -12.04 -8.72
C ARG A 119 -8.36 -13.09 -9.38
N GLY A 120 -7.49 -13.76 -8.60
CA GLY A 120 -6.81 -14.99 -9.02
C GLY A 120 -5.53 -15.28 -8.22
N THR A 121 -5.67 -15.99 -7.11
CA THR A 121 -4.63 -16.87 -6.54
C THR A 121 -3.20 -16.28 -6.44
N GLY A 122 -3.07 -15.16 -5.72
CA GLY A 122 -1.83 -14.39 -5.61
C GLY A 122 -2.02 -13.01 -6.25
N GLY A 123 -1.07 -12.10 -6.27
CA GLY A 123 0.31 -12.48 -6.47
C GLY A 123 0.62 -12.92 -7.90
N GLU A 124 -0.21 -12.70 -8.92
CA GLU A 124 0.27 -12.72 -10.32
C GLU A 124 1.12 -11.47 -10.68
N ARG A 125 1.74 -10.88 -9.64
CA ARG A 125 2.20 -9.49 -9.47
C ARG A 125 1.05 -8.52 -9.56
N ALA A 126 1.17 -7.39 -8.86
CA ALA A 126 0.47 -6.17 -9.24
C ALA A 126 0.59 -5.99 -10.76
N CYS A 127 -0.44 -6.36 -11.51
CA CYS A 127 -0.66 -5.92 -12.87
C CYS A 127 0.54 -6.07 -13.85
N ARG A 128 0.41 -7.03 -14.78
CA ARG A 128 0.70 -6.84 -16.22
C ARG A 128 0.11 -5.51 -16.80
N LEU A 129 -0.70 -4.80 -16.02
CA LEU A 129 -1.63 -3.73 -16.39
C LEU A 129 -1.11 -2.31 -16.15
N SER A 130 0.19 -2.12 -15.92
CA SER A 130 0.78 -0.84 -16.32
C SER A 130 0.70 -0.66 -17.86
N GLY A 131 0.45 -1.69 -18.67
CA GLY A 131 0.08 -1.51 -20.09
C GLY A 131 -0.47 -2.78 -20.73
N GLN A 132 -1.66 -2.66 -21.33
CA GLN A 132 -2.42 -3.62 -22.16
C GLN A 132 -1.75 -4.96 -22.55
N GLY A 133 -2.53 -6.04 -22.41
CA GLY A 133 -2.29 -7.30 -23.10
C GLY A 133 -3.49 -8.23 -22.94
N SER A 134 -4.24 -8.41 -24.02
CA SER A 134 -5.41 -9.26 -24.22
C SER A 134 -5.46 -10.51 -23.34
N CYS A 135 -6.65 -10.75 -22.78
CA CYS A 135 -7.03 -12.01 -22.16
C CYS A 135 -7.30 -13.04 -23.26
N ALA A 136 -6.58 -14.16 -23.24
CA ALA A 136 -7.02 -15.47 -23.69
C ALA A 136 -6.21 -16.50 -22.87
#